data_AF-A0A953TQN0-F1
#
_entry.id   AF-A0A953TQN0-F1
#
_cell.length_a   1.000
_cell.length_b   1.000
_cell.length_c   1.000
_cell.angle_alpha   90.00
_cell.angle_beta   90.00
_cell.angle_gamma   90.00
#
_symmetry.space_group_name_H-M   'P 1'
#
loop_
_entity.id
_entity.type
_entity.pdbx_description
1 polymer ?
#
loop_
_entity_poly.entity_id
_entity_poly.type
_entity_poly.pdbx_seq_one_letter_code
_entity_poly.pdbx_strand_id
1 'polypeptide(L)'
;MQRVVFGSLVVLTALSIAAPAPAQESKSSALAKELATTLDAAKLDSIAAKDPSAPDVFVAALYFPGVQLLVISAKYTAPQLLNERLAKKEYRDTYIDLSSASVPASKAFVEDLGADGLKPKHDDNKAPDTFELAGARTVFDGDWKKQKMAEADYMKAFSSADDRYTQMLTALVAQAKKK
;
A
#
# COMPACT_ATOMS: atom_id res chain seq x y z
N MET A 1 77.81 -9.71 7.83
CA MET A 1 77.19 -10.72 8.72
C MET A 1 75.99 -10.10 9.40
N GLN A 2 74.92 -10.88 9.40
CA GLN A 2 73.51 -10.57 9.67
C GLN A 2 73.23 -10.48 11.19
N ARG A 3 72.43 -9.49 11.62
CA ARG A 3 71.61 -9.61 12.84
C ARG A 3 70.27 -8.88 12.65
N VAL A 4 69.22 -9.70 12.61
CA VAL A 4 67.80 -9.37 12.61
C VAL A 4 67.39 -9.07 14.05
N VAL A 5 66.60 -8.02 14.31
CA VAL A 5 65.73 -7.96 15.49
C VAL A 5 64.37 -7.35 15.10
N PHE A 6 63.37 -8.20 15.24
CA PHE A 6 61.91 -8.07 15.26
C PHE A 6 61.29 -6.66 15.37
N GLY A 7 60.53 -6.29 14.34
CA GLY A 7 59.45 -5.30 14.43
C GLY A 7 58.11 -6.01 14.28
N SER A 8 57.33 -6.08 15.38
CA SER A 8 55.97 -6.61 15.37
C SER A 8 55.05 -5.71 14.56
N LEU A 9 54.56 -6.20 13.41
CA LEU A 9 53.51 -5.56 12.64
C LEU A 9 52.15 -6.12 13.08
N VAL A 10 51.44 -5.37 13.93
CA VAL A 10 50.03 -5.66 14.24
C VAL A 10 49.20 -5.15 13.08
N VAL A 11 48.77 -6.06 12.20
CA VAL A 11 47.78 -5.77 11.15
C VAL A 11 46.41 -5.84 11.80
N LEU A 12 45.83 -4.69 12.13
CA LEU A 12 44.45 -4.58 12.60
C LEU A 12 43.52 -4.66 11.38
N THR A 13 43.07 -5.87 11.04
CA THR A 13 41.99 -6.07 10.05
C THR A 13 40.68 -5.52 10.61
N ALA A 14 40.27 -4.34 10.13
CA ALA A 14 38.94 -3.80 10.39
C ALA A 14 37.89 -4.63 9.63
N LEU A 15 37.25 -5.58 10.32
CA LEU A 15 36.02 -6.20 9.83
C LEU A 15 34.93 -5.13 9.78
N SER A 16 34.54 -4.73 8.56
CA SER A 16 33.36 -3.89 8.35
C SER A 16 32.13 -4.76 8.59
N ILE A 17 31.53 -4.61 9.77
CA ILE A 17 30.24 -5.22 10.09
C ILE A 17 29.19 -4.43 9.29
N ALA A 18 28.77 -4.95 8.14
CA ALA A 18 27.60 -4.42 7.45
C ALA A 18 26.39 -4.70 8.34
N ALA A 19 25.92 -3.69 9.07
CA ALA A 19 24.65 -3.78 9.77
C ALA A 19 23.54 -4.02 8.74
N PRO A 20 22.60 -4.95 8.98
CA PRO A 20 21.44 -5.08 8.11
C PRO A 20 20.69 -3.74 8.15
N ALA A 21 20.56 -3.09 7.00
CA ALA A 21 19.69 -1.94 6.88
C ALA A 21 18.28 -2.39 7.30
N PRO A 22 17.59 -1.68 8.22
CA PRO A 22 16.19 -1.97 8.48
C PRO A 22 15.44 -1.99 7.14
N ALA A 23 14.68 -3.07 6.89
CA ALA A 23 13.79 -3.13 5.75
C ALA A 23 12.93 -1.86 5.78
N GLN A 24 13.09 -1.01 4.77
CA GLN A 24 12.42 0.29 4.72
C GLN A 24 10.91 0.03 4.83
N GLU A 25 10.31 0.51 5.92
CA GLU A 25 8.87 0.41 6.11
C GLU A 25 8.16 1.16 4.98
N SER A 26 7.09 0.57 4.44
CA SER A 26 6.33 1.17 3.35
C SER A 26 5.69 2.49 3.79
N LYS A 27 5.52 3.40 2.84
CA LYS A 27 4.91 4.72 3.09
C LYS A 27 3.45 4.58 3.51
N SER A 28 2.77 3.53 3.04
CA SER A 28 1.38 3.25 3.38
C SER A 28 1.19 2.65 4.79
N SER A 29 2.21 2.03 5.40
CA SER A 29 2.09 1.28 6.66
C SER A 29 1.41 2.05 7.78
N ALA A 30 1.88 3.27 8.08
CA ALA A 30 1.35 4.07 9.19
C ALA A 30 -0.12 4.44 8.96
N LEU A 31 -0.48 4.85 7.75
CA LEU A 31 -1.84 5.27 7.41
C LEU A 31 -2.82 4.09 7.33
N ALA A 32 -2.37 2.92 6.87
CA ALA A 32 -3.19 1.71 6.83
C ALA A 32 -3.59 1.28 8.24
N LYS A 33 -2.61 1.20 9.16
CA LYS A 33 -2.82 0.89 10.58
C LYS A 33 -3.72 1.93 11.27
N GLU A 34 -3.50 3.22 10.98
CA GLU A 34 -4.35 4.29 11.50
C GLU A 34 -5.79 4.16 11.00
N LEU A 35 -5.98 3.89 9.71
CA LEU A 35 -7.30 3.67 9.14
C LEU A 35 -8.00 2.47 9.78
N ALA A 36 -7.33 1.31 9.84
CA ALA A 36 -7.86 0.10 10.46
C ALA A 36 -8.28 0.34 11.91
N THR A 37 -7.41 0.95 12.72
CA THR A 37 -7.70 1.31 14.12
C THR A 37 -8.91 2.24 14.23
N THR A 38 -9.00 3.24 13.34
CA THR A 38 -10.12 4.19 13.35
C THR A 38 -11.44 3.51 12.96
N LEU A 39 -11.40 2.60 11.98
CA LEU A 39 -12.57 1.84 11.54
C LEU A 39 -13.04 0.86 12.62
N ASP A 40 -12.11 0.18 13.31
CA ASP A 40 -12.43 -0.68 14.46
C ASP A 40 -13.09 0.12 15.59
N ALA A 41 -12.52 1.26 15.97
CA ALA A 41 -13.07 2.12 17.01
C ALA A 41 -14.49 2.62 16.66
N ALA A 42 -14.72 2.91 15.37
CA ALA A 42 -16.03 3.33 14.86
C ALA A 42 -16.98 2.17 14.52
N LYS A 43 -16.53 0.92 14.63
CA LYS A 43 -17.25 -0.30 14.18
C LYS A 43 -17.74 -0.19 12.73
N LEU A 44 -16.90 0.38 11.87
CA LEU A 44 -17.19 0.55 10.44
C LEU A 44 -16.49 -0.54 9.63
N ASP A 45 -17.22 -1.13 8.69
CA ASP A 45 -16.71 -2.11 7.74
C ASP A 45 -16.42 -1.52 6.36
N SER A 46 -16.75 -0.24 6.17
CA SER A 46 -16.66 0.45 4.89
C SER A 46 -16.49 1.94 5.10
N ILE A 47 -15.70 2.56 4.22
CA ILE A 47 -15.49 4.00 4.20
C ILE A 47 -15.19 4.48 2.79
N ALA A 48 -15.67 5.67 2.43
CA ALA A 48 -15.36 6.24 1.12
C ALA A 48 -15.21 7.77 1.23
N ALA A 49 -14.38 8.32 0.35
CA ALA A 49 -14.02 9.73 0.31
C ALA A 49 -13.86 10.20 -1.14
N LYS A 50 -13.88 11.52 -1.33
CA LYS A 50 -13.39 12.13 -2.57
C LYS A 50 -11.87 12.13 -2.57
N ASP A 51 -11.27 11.91 -3.73
CA ASP A 51 -9.84 12.16 -3.90
C ASP A 51 -9.62 13.68 -3.95
N PRO A 52 -8.78 14.27 -3.07
CA PRO A 52 -8.54 15.71 -3.07
C PRO A 52 -7.79 16.20 -4.33
N SER A 53 -7.13 15.30 -5.06
CA SER A 53 -6.36 15.65 -6.26
C SER A 53 -7.21 15.82 -7.52
N ALA A 54 -8.43 15.25 -7.55
CA ALA A 54 -9.31 15.30 -8.71
C ALA A 54 -10.80 15.25 -8.33
N PRO A 55 -11.66 16.16 -8.83
CA PRO A 55 -13.04 16.30 -8.39
C PRO A 55 -13.98 15.16 -8.81
N ASP A 56 -13.57 14.37 -9.81
CA ASP A 56 -14.28 13.23 -10.39
C ASP A 56 -13.69 11.88 -9.99
N VAL A 57 -12.70 11.86 -9.10
CA VAL A 57 -12.08 10.66 -8.56
C VAL A 57 -12.53 10.44 -7.12
N PHE A 58 -12.85 9.20 -6.82
CA PHE A 58 -13.31 8.77 -5.50
C PHE A 58 -12.47 7.60 -5.03
N VAL A 59 -12.43 7.41 -3.72
CA VAL A 59 -11.73 6.32 -3.06
C VAL A 59 -12.72 5.66 -2.10
N ALA A 60 -12.77 4.34 -2.10
CA ALA A 60 -13.56 3.57 -1.15
C ALA A 60 -12.78 2.36 -0.64
N ALA A 61 -13.02 1.97 0.60
CA ALA A 61 -12.46 0.80 1.22
C ALA A 61 -13.56 -0.07 1.82
N LEU A 62 -13.39 -1.39 1.70
CA LEU A 62 -13.98 -2.37 2.59
C LEU A 62 -12.93 -2.84 3.59
N TYR A 63 -13.30 -2.88 4.85
CA TYR A 63 -12.44 -3.33 5.94
C TYR A 63 -12.98 -4.62 6.54
N PHE A 64 -12.10 -5.61 6.61
CA PHE A 64 -12.36 -6.88 7.30
C PHE A 64 -11.47 -6.89 8.54
N PRO A 65 -12.05 -6.71 9.75
CA PRO A 65 -11.30 -6.49 10.98
C PRO A 65 -10.18 -7.51 11.22
N GLY A 66 -8.95 -7.03 11.36
CA GLY A 66 -7.75 -7.84 11.58
C GLY A 66 -7.35 -8.76 10.42
N VAL A 67 -8.01 -8.66 9.26
CA VAL A 67 -7.77 -9.53 8.09
C VAL A 67 -7.20 -8.74 6.93
N GLN A 68 -7.90 -7.71 6.44
CA GLN A 68 -7.46 -6.98 5.24
C GLN A 68 -8.23 -5.68 5.01
N LEU A 69 -7.64 -4.82 4.17
CA LEU A 69 -8.31 -3.71 3.50
C LEU A 69 -8.40 -4.00 1.99
N LEU A 70 -9.61 -3.85 1.43
CA LEU A 70 -9.83 -3.84 -0.01
C LEU A 70 -10.14 -2.41 -0.42
N VAL A 71 -9.22 -1.75 -1.13
CA VAL A 71 -9.32 -0.32 -1.40
C VAL A 71 -9.33 -0.05 -2.89
N ILE A 72 -10.36 0.65 -3.36
CA ILE A 72 -10.54 1.02 -4.76
C ILE A 72 -10.51 2.53 -4.91
N SER A 73 -9.84 3.02 -5.94
CA SER A 73 -9.91 4.40 -6.40
C SER A 73 -10.15 4.42 -7.90
N ALA A 74 -11.11 5.23 -8.35
CA ALA A 74 -11.36 5.37 -9.77
C ALA A 74 -12.08 6.68 -10.08
N LYS A 75 -12.00 7.11 -11.34
CA LYS A 75 -12.85 8.15 -11.91
C LYS A 75 -14.26 7.62 -12.09
N TYR A 76 -15.25 8.46 -11.77
CA TYR A 76 -16.65 8.16 -11.96
C TYR A 76 -17.33 9.20 -12.84
N THR A 77 -18.08 8.75 -13.85
CA THR A 77 -18.65 9.62 -14.89
C THR A 77 -19.82 10.48 -14.39
N ALA A 78 -20.47 10.08 -13.30
CA ALA A 78 -21.55 10.82 -12.64
C ALA A 78 -21.14 11.24 -11.21
N PRO A 79 -20.17 12.17 -11.04
CA PRO A 79 -19.62 12.48 -9.72
C PRO A 79 -20.65 13.06 -8.73
N GLN A 80 -21.73 13.67 -9.21
CA GLN A 80 -22.83 14.16 -8.37
C GLN A 80 -23.50 13.02 -7.60
N LEU A 81 -23.69 11.85 -8.23
CA LEU A 81 -24.26 10.68 -7.58
C LEU A 81 -23.40 10.25 -6.39
N LEU A 82 -22.09 10.09 -6.60
CA LEU A 82 -21.20 9.67 -5.52
C LEU A 82 -21.05 10.76 -4.44
N ASN A 83 -21.11 12.05 -4.79
CA ASN A 83 -21.14 13.11 -3.79
C ASN A 83 -22.34 12.99 -2.85
N GLU A 84 -23.53 12.72 -3.39
CA GLU A 84 -24.74 12.51 -2.60
C GLU A 84 -24.63 11.27 -1.71
N ARG A 85 -24.10 10.16 -2.24
CA ARG A 85 -23.84 8.94 -1.46
C ARG A 85 -22.88 9.19 -0.29
N LEU A 86 -21.78 9.91 -0.54
CA LEU A 86 -20.82 10.28 0.50
C LEU A 86 -21.46 11.14 1.59
N ALA A 87 -22.32 12.10 1.23
CA ALA A 87 -23.05 12.93 2.18
C ALA A 87 -23.99 12.09 3.06
N LYS A 88 -24.63 11.07 2.47
CA LYS A 88 -25.49 10.10 3.17
C LYS A 88 -24.72 8.99 3.90
N LYS A 89 -23.39 8.99 3.82
CA LYS A 89 -22.51 7.95 4.40
C LYS A 89 -22.74 6.55 3.80
N GLU A 90 -23.22 6.48 2.56
CA GLU A 90 -23.45 5.24 1.79
C GLU A 90 -22.13 4.71 1.19
N TYR A 91 -21.19 4.36 2.06
CA TYR A 91 -19.82 4.01 1.65
C TYR A 91 -19.72 2.66 0.95
N ARG A 92 -20.47 1.67 1.41
CA ARG A 92 -20.55 0.36 0.78
C ARG A 92 -21.10 0.45 -0.64
N ASP A 93 -22.15 1.25 -0.86
CA ASP A 93 -22.69 1.49 -2.20
C ASP A 93 -21.69 2.23 -3.09
N THR A 94 -20.97 3.22 -2.53
CA THR A 94 -19.89 3.91 -3.25
C THR A 94 -18.81 2.93 -3.70
N TYR A 95 -18.42 1.97 -2.84
CA TYR A 95 -17.47 0.91 -3.22
C TYR A 95 -18.01 0.04 -4.36
N ILE A 96 -19.28 -0.37 -4.29
CA ILE A 96 -19.93 -1.18 -5.33
C ILE A 96 -19.96 -0.43 -6.67
N ASP A 97 -20.31 0.85 -6.67
CA ASP A 97 -20.33 1.70 -7.87
C ASP A 97 -18.93 1.84 -8.47
N LEU A 98 -17.90 2.05 -7.64
CA LEU A 98 -16.51 2.11 -8.11
C LEU A 98 -16.03 0.77 -8.65
N SER A 99 -16.46 -0.33 -8.06
CA SER A 99 -16.07 -1.67 -8.51
C SER A 99 -16.72 -2.03 -9.85
N SER A 100 -17.98 -1.68 -10.07
CA SER A 100 -18.78 -2.15 -11.21
C SER A 100 -18.93 -1.15 -12.36
N ALA A 101 -18.93 0.15 -12.09
CA ALA A 101 -19.37 1.18 -13.04
C ALA A 101 -18.40 2.38 -13.19
N SER A 102 -17.21 2.32 -12.58
CA SER A 102 -16.17 3.33 -12.79
C SER A 102 -15.53 3.26 -14.17
N VAL A 103 -14.77 4.29 -14.54
CA VAL A 103 -13.98 4.31 -15.78
C VAL A 103 -12.85 3.28 -15.66
N PRO A 104 -12.83 2.17 -16.44
CA PRO A 104 -11.92 1.06 -16.19
C PRO A 104 -10.43 1.43 -16.22
N ALA A 105 -10.04 2.29 -17.17
CA ALA A 105 -8.66 2.75 -17.32
C ALA A 105 -8.14 3.62 -16.15
N SER A 106 -9.02 4.08 -15.27
CA SER A 106 -8.66 4.88 -14.09
C SER A 106 -8.62 4.07 -12.80
N LYS A 107 -9.07 2.81 -12.84
CA LYS A 107 -9.25 2.01 -11.63
C LYS A 107 -7.90 1.59 -11.07
N ALA A 108 -7.66 1.99 -9.83
CA ALA A 108 -6.63 1.46 -8.95
C ALA A 108 -7.32 0.61 -7.88
N PHE A 109 -6.85 -0.62 -7.67
CA PHE A 109 -7.38 -1.53 -6.66
C PHE A 109 -6.23 -2.13 -5.85
N VAL A 110 -6.37 -2.11 -4.53
CA VAL A 110 -5.39 -2.58 -3.55
C VAL A 110 -6.04 -3.65 -2.70
N GLU A 111 -5.37 -4.79 -2.57
CA GLU A 111 -5.66 -5.79 -1.55
C GLU A 111 -4.48 -5.76 -0.57
N ASP A 112 -4.71 -5.15 0.59
CA ASP A 112 -3.75 -4.99 1.69
C ASP A 112 -4.06 -6.03 2.77
N LEU A 113 -3.31 -7.12 2.75
CA LEU A 113 -3.48 -8.27 3.62
C LEU A 113 -2.82 -7.95 4.97
N GLY A 114 -3.65 -7.92 6.01
CA GLY A 114 -3.27 -7.50 7.36
C GLY A 114 -3.69 -6.07 7.69
N ALA A 115 -4.17 -5.29 6.71
CA ALA A 115 -4.56 -3.89 6.88
C ALA A 115 -3.41 -3.05 7.49
N ASP A 116 -2.19 -3.34 7.06
CA ASP A 116 -0.97 -2.80 7.65
C ASP A 116 0.01 -2.21 6.63
N GLY A 117 -0.50 -1.93 5.43
CA GLY A 117 0.23 -1.29 4.34
C GLY A 117 0.88 -2.29 3.40
N LEU A 118 1.16 -1.84 2.17
CA LEU A 118 1.77 -2.70 1.15
C LEU A 118 3.18 -3.13 1.57
N LYS A 119 3.52 -4.39 1.31
CA LYS A 119 4.88 -4.91 1.47
C LYS A 119 5.37 -5.53 0.16
N PRO A 120 6.65 -5.34 -0.23
CA PRO A 120 7.17 -5.88 -1.47
C PRO A 120 7.38 -7.40 -1.41
N LYS A 121 7.32 -7.97 -0.21
CA LYS A 121 7.35 -9.41 0.04
C LYS A 121 6.77 -9.65 1.43
N HIS A 122 6.02 -10.72 1.57
CA HIS A 122 5.57 -11.24 2.86
C HIS A 122 6.38 -12.48 3.27
N ASP A 123 6.29 -12.83 4.56
CA ASP A 123 6.78 -14.13 5.03
C ASP A 123 6.04 -15.27 4.31
N ASP A 124 6.71 -16.41 4.10
CA ASP A 124 6.26 -17.50 3.22
C ASP A 124 4.87 -18.09 3.54
N ASN A 125 4.29 -17.79 4.71
CA ASN A 125 2.98 -18.27 5.17
C ASN A 125 1.85 -17.22 5.09
N LYS A 126 2.13 -16.00 4.61
CA LYS A 126 1.11 -14.94 4.49
C LYS A 126 0.74 -14.73 3.03
N ALA A 127 -0.56 -14.50 2.79
CA ALA A 127 -1.02 -14.10 1.47
C ALA A 127 -0.38 -12.75 1.08
N PRO A 128 0.10 -12.60 -0.16
CA PRO A 128 0.74 -11.37 -0.59
C PRO A 128 -0.30 -10.26 -0.82
N ASP A 129 0.15 -9.02 -0.68
CA ASP A 129 -0.62 -7.87 -1.13
C ASP A 129 -0.71 -7.85 -2.65
N THR A 130 -1.73 -7.19 -3.18
CA THR A 130 -1.85 -6.98 -4.62
C THR A 130 -2.23 -5.56 -4.96
N PHE A 131 -1.75 -5.11 -6.12
CA PHE A 131 -2.12 -3.84 -6.71
C PHE A 131 -2.51 -4.05 -8.16
N GLU A 132 -3.67 -3.52 -8.53
CA GLU A 132 -4.14 -3.48 -9.90
C GLU A 132 -4.32 -2.03 -10.33
N LEU A 133 -3.80 -1.68 -11.50
CA LEU A 133 -4.01 -0.38 -12.12
C LEU A 133 -4.41 -0.58 -13.58
N ALA A 134 -5.57 -0.03 -13.95
CA ALA A 134 -6.11 -0.12 -15.31
C ALA A 134 -6.15 -1.56 -15.87
N GLY A 135 -6.44 -2.54 -15.01
CA GLY A 135 -6.49 -3.97 -15.34
C GLY A 135 -5.15 -4.71 -15.30
N ALA A 136 -4.03 -4.01 -15.10
CA ALA A 136 -2.72 -4.63 -14.90
C ALA A 136 -2.50 -4.92 -13.42
N ARG A 137 -2.39 -6.20 -13.06
CA ARG A 137 -2.22 -6.67 -11.67
C ARG A 137 -0.78 -7.06 -11.38
N THR A 138 -0.25 -6.59 -10.25
CA THR A 138 1.03 -7.01 -9.66
C THR A 138 0.75 -7.66 -8.30
N VAL A 139 1.41 -8.79 -8.03
CA VAL A 139 1.34 -9.49 -6.74
C VAL A 139 2.64 -9.23 -5.98
N PHE A 140 2.55 -8.77 -4.74
CA PHE A 140 3.75 -8.45 -3.96
C PHE A 140 4.26 -9.63 -3.12
N ASP A 141 4.58 -10.75 -3.79
CA ASP A 141 5.09 -12.00 -3.17
C ASP A 141 6.61 -12.15 -3.16
N GLY A 142 7.36 -11.13 -3.62
CA GLY A 142 8.80 -11.19 -3.84
C GLY A 142 9.25 -12.07 -5.01
N ASP A 143 8.34 -12.65 -5.80
CA ASP A 143 8.67 -13.52 -6.94
C ASP A 143 8.42 -12.80 -8.28
N TRP A 144 9.28 -11.83 -8.56
CA TRP A 144 9.26 -11.09 -9.83
C TRP A 144 9.47 -11.98 -11.06
N LYS A 145 10.17 -13.11 -10.90
CA LYS A 145 10.43 -14.06 -12.00
C LYS A 145 9.17 -14.78 -12.42
N LYS A 146 8.34 -15.23 -11.46
CA LYS A 146 7.01 -15.82 -11.72
C LYS A 146 6.09 -14.84 -12.45
N GLN A 147 6.26 -13.55 -12.23
CA GLN A 147 5.53 -12.48 -12.90
C GLN A 147 6.20 -12.00 -14.20
N LYS A 148 7.27 -12.67 -14.65
CA LYS A 148 8.02 -12.37 -15.90
C LYS A 148 8.53 -10.93 -15.98
N MET A 149 8.91 -10.35 -14.85
CA MET A 149 9.46 -8.99 -14.80
C MET A 149 10.88 -8.98 -14.24
N ALA A 150 11.63 -7.93 -14.52
CA ALA A 150 12.92 -7.69 -13.87
C ALA A 150 12.69 -7.24 -12.42
N GLU A 151 13.64 -7.54 -11.53
CA GLU A 151 13.58 -7.12 -10.12
C GLU A 151 13.46 -5.61 -9.97
N ALA A 152 14.17 -4.85 -10.80
CA ALA A 152 14.10 -3.39 -10.80
C ALA A 152 12.69 -2.88 -11.17
N ASP A 153 12.03 -3.51 -12.15
CA ASP A 153 10.66 -3.16 -12.56
C ASP A 153 9.65 -3.52 -11.48
N TYR A 154 9.86 -4.66 -10.79
CA TYR A 154 9.06 -5.09 -9.65
C TYR A 154 9.12 -4.07 -8.50
N MET A 155 10.34 -3.67 -8.10
CA MET A 155 10.53 -2.70 -7.03
C MET A 155 9.98 -1.31 -7.40
N LYS A 156 10.05 -0.94 -8.69
CA LYS A 156 9.41 0.27 -9.20
C LYS A 156 7.88 0.18 -9.16
N ALA A 157 7.31 -0.96 -9.54
CA ALA A 157 5.87 -1.20 -9.45
C ALA A 157 5.39 -1.12 -8.00
N PHE A 158 6.14 -1.72 -7.06
CA PHE A 158 5.88 -1.62 -5.63
C PHE A 158 5.91 -0.16 -5.15
N SER A 159 6.98 0.59 -5.41
CA SER A 159 7.08 1.99 -4.97
C SER A 159 5.93 2.84 -5.52
N SER A 160 5.55 2.61 -6.78
CA SER A 160 4.45 3.35 -7.42
C SER A 160 3.08 2.99 -6.82
N ALA A 161 2.88 1.71 -6.51
CA ALA A 161 1.67 1.23 -5.83
C ALA A 161 1.57 1.78 -4.40
N ASP A 162 2.67 1.77 -3.64
CA ASP A 162 2.75 2.29 -2.28
C ASP A 162 2.49 3.80 -2.22
N ASP A 163 3.02 4.57 -3.19
CA ASP A 163 2.71 5.99 -3.34
C ASP A 163 1.22 6.22 -3.65
N ARG A 164 0.64 5.46 -4.57
CA ARG A 164 -0.79 5.57 -4.91
C ARG A 164 -1.67 5.18 -3.73
N TYR A 165 -1.33 4.11 -3.04
CA TYR A 165 -2.09 3.64 -1.88
C TYR A 165 -2.01 4.63 -0.72
N THR A 166 -0.85 5.23 -0.49
CA THR A 166 -0.68 6.33 0.49
C THR A 166 -1.63 7.49 0.23
N GLN A 167 -1.80 7.91 -1.03
CA GLN A 167 -2.76 8.95 -1.42
C GLN A 167 -4.21 8.53 -1.11
N MET A 168 -4.56 7.29 -1.46
CA MET A 168 -5.88 6.71 -1.20
C MET A 168 -6.18 6.68 0.31
N LEU A 169 -5.25 6.16 1.10
CA LEU A 169 -5.37 6.09 2.55
C LEU A 169 -5.46 7.47 3.20
N THR A 170 -4.71 8.45 2.70
CA THR A 170 -4.79 9.84 3.20
C THR A 170 -6.21 10.39 3.09
N ALA A 171 -6.88 10.19 1.95
CA ALA A 171 -8.26 10.63 1.74
C ALA A 171 -9.24 9.91 2.68
N LEU A 172 -9.07 8.59 2.86
CA LEU A 172 -9.92 7.78 3.72
C LEU A 172 -9.75 8.09 5.20
N VAL A 173 -8.51 8.23 5.69
CA VAL A 173 -8.19 8.64 7.07
C VAL A 173 -8.77 10.03 7.35
N ALA A 174 -8.60 10.98 6.43
CA ALA A 174 -9.20 12.31 6.56
C ALA A 174 -10.73 12.26 6.63
N GLN A 175 -11.37 11.31 5.95
CA GLN A 175 -12.81 11.09 6.05
C GLN A 175 -13.21 10.40 7.36
N ALA A 176 -12.42 9.44 7.84
CA ALA A 176 -12.67 8.70 9.07
C ALA A 176 -12.66 9.64 10.28
N LYS A 177 -11.73 10.61 10.29
CA LYS A 177 -11.59 11.63 11.34
C LYS A 177 -12.73 12.65 11.42
N LYS A 178 -13.60 12.72 10.41
CA LYS A 178 -14.79 13.60 10.41
C LYS A 178 -16.03 12.95 11.03
N LYS A 179 -15.92 11.69 11.46
CA LYS A 179 -17.05 10.90 11.97
C LYS A 179 -17.34 11.18 13.42
#